data_AF-A0A435BK26-F1
#
_entry.id   AF-A0A435BK26-F1
#
_cell.length_a   1.000
_cell.length_b   1.000
_cell.length_c   1.000
_cell.angle_alpha   90.00
_cell.angle_beta   90.00
_cell.angle_gamma   90.00
#
_symmetry.space_group_name_H-M   'P 1'
#
loop_
_entity.id
_entity.type
_entity.pdbx_description
1 polymer ?
#
loop_
_entity_poly.entity_id
_entity_poly.type
_entity_poly.pdbx_seq_one_letter_code
_entity_poly.pdbx_strand_id
1 'polypeptide(L)'
;MPKPPVLENIVRQHAEMAAFLWTIYDWHLLNPDENPDMDAERLVRLIERLEAHLDGLRVAGEVGKRIADERYREFPEAGELFVVRMLTTSAVVKISDLDIAKVRSYIRSIIGVS
;
A
#
# COMPACT_ATOMS: atom_id res chain seq x y z
N MET A 1 -30.53 1.10 -11.07
CA MET A 1 -30.18 -0.13 -10.32
C MET A 1 -29.51 0.29 -9.02
N PRO A 2 -29.80 -0.35 -7.87
CA PRO A 2 -29.06 -0.07 -6.64
C PRO A 2 -27.59 -0.49 -6.78
N LYS A 3 -26.67 0.25 -6.14
CA LYS A 3 -25.25 -0.11 -6.12
C LYS A 3 -25.11 -1.46 -5.37
N PRO A 4 -24.34 -2.42 -5.91
CA PRO A 4 -24.12 -3.69 -5.21
C PRO A 4 -23.49 -3.45 -3.83
N PRO A 5 -23.78 -4.31 -2.83
CA PRO A 5 -23.24 -4.15 -1.49
C PRO A 5 -21.72 -4.27 -1.50
N VAL A 6 -21.06 -3.48 -0.64
CA VAL A 6 -19.62 -3.59 -0.43
C VAL A 6 -19.34 -4.76 0.49
N LEU A 7 -18.47 -5.67 0.06
CA LEU A 7 -18.02 -6.79 0.87
C LEU A 7 -16.82 -6.35 1.73
N GLU A 8 -17.08 -5.83 2.94
CA GLU A 8 -16.04 -5.20 3.77
C GLU A 8 -14.83 -6.11 4.05
N ASN A 9 -15.05 -7.41 4.28
CA ASN A 9 -13.95 -8.35 4.49
C ASN A 9 -13.03 -8.48 3.26
N ILE A 10 -13.57 -8.35 2.04
CA ILE A 10 -12.76 -8.38 0.81
C ILE A 10 -11.98 -7.06 0.68
N VAL A 11 -12.63 -5.93 0.95
CA VAL A 11 -11.96 -4.61 0.96
C VAL A 11 -10.84 -4.58 2.01
N ARG A 12 -11.05 -5.19 3.18
CA ARG A 12 -10.02 -5.34 4.21
C ARG A 12 -8.81 -6.14 3.71
N GLN A 13 -9.04 -7.26 3.02
CA GLN A 13 -7.95 -8.02 2.41
C GLN A 13 -7.15 -7.20 1.40
N HIS A 14 -7.80 -6.29 0.64
CA HIS A 14 -7.06 -5.36 -0.22
C HIS A 14 -6.14 -4.41 0.58
N ALA A 15 -6.59 -3.89 1.73
CA ALA A 15 -5.77 -3.03 2.59
C ALA A 15 -4.57 -3.79 3.17
N GLU A 16 -4.82 -4.98 3.73
CA GLU A 16 -3.80 -5.85 4.33
C GLU A 16 -2.76 -6.28 3.27
N MET A 17 -3.21 -6.73 2.10
CA MET A 17 -2.31 -7.16 1.03
C MET A 17 -1.52 -5.99 0.44
N ALA A 18 -2.11 -4.80 0.32
CA ALA A 18 -1.38 -3.62 -0.13
C ALA A 18 -0.28 -3.22 0.88
N ALA A 19 -0.58 -3.21 2.18
CA ALA A 19 0.41 -2.93 3.21
C ALA A 19 1.56 -3.95 3.19
N PHE A 20 1.24 -5.24 3.12
CA PHE A 20 2.23 -6.31 3.07
C PHE A 20 3.14 -6.23 1.83
N LEU A 21 2.55 -6.03 0.64
CA LEU A 21 3.32 -5.93 -0.59
C LEU A 21 4.21 -4.68 -0.62
N TRP A 22 3.77 -3.57 -0.03
CA TRP A 22 4.63 -2.40 0.17
C TRP A 22 5.83 -2.74 1.04
N THR A 23 5.64 -3.45 2.15
CA THR A 23 6.76 -3.84 3.04
C THR A 23 7.78 -4.71 2.30
N ILE A 24 7.35 -5.66 1.46
CA ILE A 24 8.27 -6.44 0.62
C ILE A 24 9.00 -5.56 -0.39
N TYR A 25 8.27 -4.67 -1.07
CA TYR A 25 8.85 -3.75 -2.04
C TYR A 25 9.93 -2.86 -1.41
N ASP A 26 9.61 -2.23 -0.29
CA ASP A 26 10.49 -1.30 0.41
C ASP A 26 11.73 -2.01 0.96
N TRP A 27 11.54 -3.19 1.56
CA TRP A 27 12.62 -4.01 2.09
C TRP A 27 13.57 -4.47 0.97
N HIS A 28 13.04 -4.92 -0.17
CA HIS A 28 13.89 -5.34 -1.30
C HIS A 28 14.73 -4.18 -1.84
N LEU A 29 14.16 -2.97 -1.93
CA LEU A 29 14.91 -1.79 -2.35
C LEU A 29 16.01 -1.37 -1.35
N LEU A 30 15.90 -1.75 -0.07
CA LEU A 30 16.94 -1.51 0.94
C LEU A 30 17.99 -2.62 0.95
N ASN A 31 17.61 -3.85 0.58
CA ASN A 31 18.44 -5.05 0.68
C ASN A 31 18.48 -5.80 -0.67
N PRO A 32 18.97 -5.16 -1.75
CA PRO A 32 18.94 -5.76 -3.09
C PRO A 32 19.74 -7.07 -3.18
N ASP A 33 20.79 -7.21 -2.35
CA ASP A 33 21.66 -8.39 -2.34
C ASP A 33 21.07 -9.58 -1.53
N GLU A 34 20.03 -9.34 -0.71
CA GLU A 34 19.46 -10.38 0.18
C GLU A 34 18.38 -11.24 -0.50
N ASN A 35 17.95 -10.88 -1.71
CA ASN A 35 16.98 -11.66 -2.49
C ASN A 35 17.35 -11.67 -3.98
N PRO A 36 18.38 -12.44 -4.38
CA PRO A 36 18.83 -12.50 -5.77
C PRO A 36 17.79 -13.07 -6.72
N ASP A 37 16.80 -13.82 -6.20
CA ASP A 37 15.69 -14.34 -6.99
C ASP A 37 14.66 -13.26 -7.35
N MET A 38 14.69 -12.08 -6.72
CA MET A 38 13.83 -10.95 -7.05
C MET A 38 14.42 -10.15 -8.23
N ASP A 39 14.31 -10.73 -9.42
CA ASP A 39 14.66 -10.06 -10.67
C ASP A 39 13.71 -8.88 -11.01
N ALA A 40 14.08 -8.10 -12.03
CA ALA A 40 13.29 -6.96 -12.49
C ALA A 40 11.86 -7.34 -12.90
N GLU A 41 11.65 -8.52 -13.48
CA GLU A 41 10.33 -8.99 -13.93
C GLU A 41 9.43 -9.30 -12.73
N ARG A 42 9.99 -9.91 -11.68
CA ARG A 42 9.29 -10.18 -10.41
C ARG A 42 8.98 -8.90 -9.67
N LEU A 43 9.87 -7.92 -9.70
CA LEU A 43 9.63 -6.61 -9.09
C LEU A 43 8.47 -5.89 -9.79
N VAL A 44 8.41 -5.92 -11.12
CA VAL A 44 7.28 -5.38 -11.89
C VAL A 44 5.97 -6.06 -11.50
N ARG A 45 5.93 -7.40 -11.44
CA ARG A 45 4.74 -8.14 -11.00
C ARG A 45 4.31 -7.80 -9.58
N LEU A 46 5.26 -7.57 -8.68
CA LEU A 46 4.97 -7.17 -7.30
C LEU A 46 4.30 -5.79 -7.27
N ILE A 47 4.83 -4.84 -8.03
CA ILE A 47 4.26 -3.50 -8.18
C ILE A 47 2.84 -3.58 -8.77
N GLU A 48 2.63 -4.36 -9.84
CA GLU A 48 1.31 -4.55 -10.46
C GLU A 48 0.28 -5.10 -9.47
N ARG A 49 0.67 -6.08 -8.64
CA ARG A 49 -0.21 -6.63 -7.60
C ARG A 49 -0.53 -5.59 -6.52
N LEU A 50 0.46 -4.82 -6.10
CA LEU A 50 0.27 -3.76 -5.11
C LEU A 50 -0.67 -2.67 -5.65
N GLU A 51 -0.47 -2.21 -6.88
CA GLU A 51 -1.38 -1.30 -7.60
C GLU A 51 -2.81 -1.86 -7.65
N ALA A 52 -2.98 -3.13 -8.01
CA ALA A 52 -4.30 -3.75 -8.09
C ALA A 52 -5.03 -3.77 -6.73
N HIS A 53 -4.31 -3.96 -5.63
CA HIS A 53 -4.90 -3.88 -4.30
C HIS A 53 -5.29 -2.45 -3.91
N LEU A 54 -4.44 -1.45 -4.22
CA LEU A 54 -4.79 -0.04 -4.04
C LEU A 54 -5.99 0.37 -4.90
N ASP A 55 -6.07 -0.09 -6.13
CA ASP A 55 -7.20 0.17 -7.02
C ASP A 55 -8.50 -0.45 -6.49
N GLY A 56 -8.46 -1.65 -5.91
CA GLY A 56 -9.59 -2.25 -5.21
C GLY A 56 -10.13 -1.37 -4.06
N LEU A 57 -9.22 -0.75 -3.28
CA LEU A 57 -9.59 0.19 -2.22
C LEU A 57 -10.19 1.49 -2.79
N ARG A 58 -9.63 2.02 -3.89
CA ARG A 58 -10.16 3.21 -4.58
C ARG A 58 -11.56 2.96 -5.12
N VAL A 59 -11.82 1.79 -5.70
CA VAL A 59 -13.15 1.38 -6.17
C VAL A 59 -14.15 1.29 -5.02
N ALA A 60 -13.72 0.85 -3.83
CA ALA A 60 -14.54 0.84 -2.61
C ALA A 60 -14.82 2.25 -2.04
N GLY A 61 -14.15 3.29 -2.55
CA GLY A 61 -14.39 4.69 -2.17
C GLY A 61 -14.17 4.96 -0.68
N GLU A 62 -15.14 5.63 -0.05
CA GLU A 62 -15.08 5.96 1.38
C GLU A 62 -14.98 4.74 2.29
N VAL A 63 -15.55 3.59 1.89
CA VAL A 63 -15.39 2.33 2.65
C VAL A 63 -13.94 1.86 2.60
N GLY A 64 -13.27 1.97 1.45
CA GLY A 64 -11.86 1.63 1.31
C GLY A 64 -10.96 2.52 2.18
N LYS A 65 -11.23 3.83 2.19
CA LYS A 65 -10.50 4.79 3.05
C LYS A 65 -10.70 4.50 4.54
N ARG A 66 -11.95 4.28 4.97
CA ARG A 66 -12.27 3.93 6.35
C ARG A 66 -11.56 2.66 6.79
N ILE A 67 -11.61 1.61 5.97
CA ILE A 67 -10.98 0.31 6.30
C ILE A 67 -9.45 0.44 6.38
N ALA A 68 -8.82 1.20 5.48
CA ALA A 68 -7.38 1.44 5.54
C ALA A 68 -6.98 2.18 6.84
N ASP A 69 -7.76 3.19 7.22
CA ASP A 69 -7.59 3.96 8.44
C ASP A 69 -7.85 3.12 9.70
N GLU A 70 -8.85 2.22 9.70
CA GLU A 70 -9.06 1.22 10.76
C GLU A 70 -7.86 0.28 10.89
N ARG A 71 -7.30 -0.22 9.76
CA ARG A 71 -6.10 -1.07 9.79
C ARG A 71 -4.89 -0.33 10.36
N TYR A 72 -4.66 0.91 9.96
CA TYR A 72 -3.57 1.72 10.51
C TYR A 72 -3.73 2.01 12.01
N ARG A 73 -4.96 2.23 12.50
CA ARG A 73 -5.20 2.39 13.94
C ARG A 73 -4.91 1.12 14.74
N GLU A 74 -5.20 -0.04 14.15
CA GLU A 74 -4.95 -1.34 14.79
C GLU A 74 -3.47 -1.73 14.72
N PHE A 75 -2.82 -1.46 13.59
CA PHE A 75 -1.43 -1.77 13.29
C PHE A 75 -0.74 -0.52 12.72
N PRO A 76 -0.17 0.35 13.57
CA PRO A 76 0.41 1.62 13.14
C PRO A 76 1.82 1.44 12.53
N GLU A 77 1.95 0.58 11.52
CA GLU A 77 3.22 0.28 10.86
C GLU A 77 3.35 1.01 9.51
N ALA A 78 4.53 0.88 8.89
CA ALA A 78 4.88 1.58 7.66
C ALA A 78 3.96 1.22 6.48
N GLY A 79 3.55 -0.06 6.36
CA GLY A 79 2.69 -0.53 5.28
C GLY A 79 1.30 0.06 5.34
N GLU A 80 0.69 0.07 6.52
CA GLU A 80 -0.65 0.60 6.74
C GLU A 80 -0.66 2.12 6.54
N LEU A 81 0.34 2.83 7.05
CA LEU A 81 0.47 4.27 6.80
C LEU A 81 0.67 4.60 5.32
N PHE A 82 1.46 3.79 4.59
CA PHE A 82 1.62 3.92 3.15
C PHE A 82 0.26 3.82 2.43
N VAL A 83 -0.54 2.80 2.75
CA VAL A 83 -1.87 2.61 2.15
C VAL A 83 -2.79 3.80 2.44
N VAL A 84 -2.86 4.26 3.69
CA VAL A 84 -3.65 5.45 4.07
C VAL A 84 -3.23 6.66 3.24
N ARG A 85 -1.92 6.88 3.07
CA ARG A 85 -1.41 8.02 2.30
C ARG A 85 -1.77 7.93 0.82
N MET A 86 -1.67 6.74 0.23
CA MET A 86 -2.01 6.50 -1.19
C MET A 86 -3.50 6.68 -1.51
N LEU A 87 -4.39 6.59 -0.51
CA LEU A 87 -5.83 6.80 -0.66
C LEU A 87 -6.31 8.22 -0.35
N THR A 88 -5.46 9.03 0.30
CA THR A 88 -5.80 10.39 0.77
C THR A 88 -5.09 11.50 0.01
N THR A 89 -4.10 11.16 -0.84
CA THR A 89 -3.47 12.11 -1.76
C THR A 89 -4.48 12.68 -2.77
N SER A 90 -4.27 13.95 -3.16
CA SER A 90 -5.13 14.65 -4.12
C SER A 90 -4.97 14.16 -5.57
N ALA A 91 -3.88 13.46 -5.87
CA ALA A 91 -3.61 12.87 -7.17
C ALA A 91 -3.28 11.39 -7.02
N VAL A 92 -3.83 10.56 -7.92
CA VAL A 92 -3.43 9.16 -8.05
C VAL A 92 -2.04 9.12 -8.67
N VAL A 93 -1.07 8.63 -7.91
CA VAL A 93 0.32 8.45 -8.34
C VAL A 93 0.59 6.96 -8.46
N LYS A 94 1.25 6.54 -9.54
CA LYS A 94 1.71 5.16 -9.70
C LYS A 94 2.94 4.91 -8.84
N ILE A 95 3.10 3.69 -8.36
CA ILE A 95 4.23 3.30 -7.52
C ILE A 95 5.56 3.49 -8.24
N SER A 96 5.60 3.25 -9.56
CA SER A 96 6.77 3.52 -10.41
C SER A 96 7.21 4.98 -10.42
N ASP A 97 6.30 5.90 -10.12
CA ASP A 97 6.52 7.35 -10.20
C ASP A 97 6.79 7.97 -8.82
N LEU A 98 6.82 7.14 -7.77
CA LEU A 98 7.07 7.60 -6.41
C LEU A 98 8.54 7.95 -6.20
N ASP A 99 8.77 9.11 -5.59
CA ASP A 99 10.04 9.38 -4.91
C ASP A 99 10.07 8.57 -3.60
N ILE A 100 10.67 7.39 -3.65
CA ILE A 100 10.75 6.46 -2.52
C ILE A 100 11.47 7.07 -1.31
N ALA A 101 12.48 7.93 -1.53
CA ALA A 101 13.17 8.60 -0.44
C ALA A 101 12.22 9.56 0.31
N LYS A 102 11.40 10.31 -0.44
CA LYS A 102 10.37 11.18 0.13
C LYS A 102 9.27 10.39 0.86
N VAL A 103 8.84 9.26 0.29
CA VAL A 103 7.86 8.36 0.94
C VAL A 103 8.39 7.85 2.28
N ARG A 104 9.61 7.32 2.31
CA ARG A 104 10.27 6.86 3.55
C ARG A 104 10.42 7.98 4.57
N SER A 105 10.82 9.18 4.13
CA SER A 105 10.93 10.34 5.01
C SER A 105 9.59 10.73 5.63
N TYR A 106 8.51 10.70 4.83
CA TYR A 106 7.17 10.96 5.32
C TYR A 106 6.76 9.91 6.35
N ILE A 107 6.90 8.61 6.04
CA ILE A 107 6.54 7.53 6.96
C ILE A 107 7.29 7.67 8.29
N ARG A 108 8.62 7.82 8.25
CA ARG A 108 9.45 8.01 9.47
C ARG A 108 9.03 9.20 10.31
N SER A 109 8.58 10.30 9.68
CA SER A 109 8.12 11.49 10.41
C SER A 109 6.83 11.27 11.20
N ILE A 110 6.06 10.24 10.88
CA ILE A 110 4.78 9.93 11.51
C ILE A 110 4.90 8.80 12.53
N ILE A 111 5.53 7.67 12.17
CA ILE A 111 5.59 6.48 13.05
C ILE A 111 6.79 6.47 14.00
N GLY A 112 7.76 7.37 13.83
CA GLY A 112 9.03 7.31 14.57
C GLY A 112 9.91 6.17 14.08
N VAL A 113 11.21 6.21 14.39
CA VAL A 113 12.16 5.17 13.97
C VAL A 113 11.78 3.85 14.66
N SER A 114 11.46 2.81 13.89
CA SER A 114 11.56 1.42 14.33
C SER A 114 13.04 1.02 14.35
#